data_AF-A0A6A7LIV2-F1
#
_entry.id   AF-A0A6A7LIV2-F1
#
_cell.length_a   1.000
_cell.length_b   1.000
_cell.length_c   1.000
_cell.angle_alpha   90.00
_cell.angle_beta   90.00
_cell.angle_gamma   90.00
#
_symmetry.space_group_name_H-M   'P 1'
#
loop_
_entity.id
_entity.type
_entity.pdbx_description
1 polymer ?
#
loop_
_entity_poly.entity_id
_entity_poly.type
_entity_poly.pdbx_seq_one_letter_code
_entity_poly.pdbx_strand_id
1 'polypeptide(L)'
;MLVKQIVVVILGLLSSLSLTSIMSLEDNYFGQKAYAHDFSTTDESSLVTLVEQIKAETQLVIANFLSNDNFSAHEHAISAAELMKDLENNITQTNPPSSDVTQVYDRGQKNSTTLALVVANIVDDILRKYGSAFAVEYDMTNMSNMMNMDMMMPEMDNSSPRPMDMMTTTNGTNGSSSVSGRHSNTSMNMENDLVLVNINDYETAKVLSGNIKDQFSTQLRPRSLVNETTNLDRLENRLEKLEQAVNTKALPGAMMDIVHVQIHPMLQRVYDLELLRNVMPESQD
;
A
#
# COMPACT_ATOMS: atom_id res chain seq x y z
N MET A 1 -43.21 24.71 -34.72
CA MET A 1 -42.00 25.04 -33.94
C MET A 1 -41.45 23.87 -33.11
N LEU A 2 -42.24 22.86 -32.74
CA LEU A 2 -41.72 21.65 -32.05
C LEU A 2 -40.88 20.70 -32.94
N VAL A 3 -41.12 20.66 -34.25
CA VAL A 3 -40.41 19.71 -35.16
C VAL A 3 -38.96 20.14 -35.43
N LYS A 4 -38.62 21.44 -35.26
CA LYS A 4 -37.25 21.94 -35.44
C LYS A 4 -36.33 21.65 -34.25
N GLN A 5 -36.87 21.35 -33.06
CA GLN A 5 -36.06 21.01 -31.88
C GLN A 5 -35.70 19.53 -31.80
N ILE A 6 -36.41 18.65 -32.52
CA ILE A 6 -36.12 17.21 -32.54
C ILE A 6 -35.01 16.87 -33.55
N VAL A 7 -34.88 17.63 -34.64
CA VAL A 7 -33.84 17.39 -35.66
C VAL A 7 -32.43 17.75 -35.17
N VAL A 8 -32.30 18.72 -34.26
CA VAL A 8 -31.00 19.10 -33.67
C VAL A 8 -30.49 18.06 -32.67
N VAL A 9 -31.39 17.30 -32.03
CA VAL A 9 -31.02 16.22 -31.10
C VAL A 9 -30.57 14.96 -31.86
N ILE A 10 -31.04 14.74 -33.09
CA ILE A 10 -30.68 13.58 -33.90
C ILE A 10 -29.41 13.82 -34.75
N LEU A 11 -29.04 15.08 -35.03
CA LEU A 11 -27.83 15.42 -35.79
C LEU A 11 -26.57 15.66 -34.93
N GLY A 12 -26.70 15.70 -33.60
CA GLY A 12 -25.59 15.84 -32.65
C GLY A 12 -24.94 14.53 -32.20
N LEU A 13 -25.43 13.39 -32.69
CA LEU A 13 -25.01 12.03 -32.29
C LEU A 13 -24.10 11.34 -33.33
N LEU A 14 -23.28 12.10 -34.06
CA LEU A 14 -22.43 11.58 -35.14
C LEU A 14 -20.95 12.02 -35.09
N SER A 15 -20.43 12.46 -33.95
CA SER A 15 -19.00 12.80 -33.87
C SER A 15 -18.37 12.53 -32.50
N SER A 16 -18.13 11.26 -32.21
CA SER A 16 -16.99 10.84 -31.38
C SER A 16 -16.68 9.37 -31.65
N LEU A 17 -16.24 9.07 -32.87
CA LEU A 17 -15.50 7.84 -33.12
C LEU A 17 -14.07 8.10 -32.62
N SER A 18 -13.83 8.01 -31.30
CA SER A 18 -12.46 7.77 -30.83
C SER A 18 -12.21 6.29 -31.03
N LEU A 19 -11.16 5.97 -31.79
CA LEU A 19 -10.58 4.64 -31.81
C LEU A 19 -10.12 4.33 -30.37
N THR A 20 -10.94 3.64 -29.60
CA THR A 20 -10.43 2.89 -28.46
C THR A 20 -9.71 1.69 -29.06
N SER A 21 -8.39 1.78 -29.08
CA SER A 21 -7.56 0.59 -29.19
C SER A 21 -7.91 -0.31 -28.02
N ILE A 22 -8.79 -1.29 -28.25
CA ILE A 22 -8.96 -2.42 -27.34
C ILE A 22 -7.68 -3.22 -27.48
N MET A 23 -6.64 -2.84 -26.73
CA MET A 23 -5.57 -3.76 -26.39
C MET A 23 -6.15 -4.72 -25.36
N SER A 24 -6.79 -5.77 -25.85
CA SER A 24 -6.90 -7.00 -25.09
C SER A 24 -5.47 -7.55 -24.99
N LEU A 25 -4.81 -7.26 -23.89
CA LEU A 25 -3.61 -7.99 -23.50
C LEU A 25 -4.07 -9.06 -22.52
N GLU A 26 -4.00 -10.30 -22.99
CA GLU A 26 -3.92 -11.49 -22.14
C GLU A 26 -2.96 -11.20 -20.97
N ASP A 27 -3.40 -11.58 -19.76
CA ASP A 27 -2.59 -11.63 -18.55
C ASP A 27 -1.37 -12.53 -18.77
N ASN A 28 -0.33 -11.94 -19.33
CA ASN A 28 0.99 -12.52 -19.42
C ASN A 28 1.78 -12.04 -18.21
N TYR A 29 1.78 -12.86 -17.15
CA TYR A 29 2.70 -12.82 -16.02
C TYR A 29 4.14 -13.11 -16.51
N PHE A 30 4.65 -12.30 -17.43
CA PHE A 30 6.04 -12.34 -17.87
C PHE A 30 6.79 -11.20 -17.19
N GLY A 31 7.55 -11.57 -16.15
CA GLY A 31 8.59 -10.78 -15.49
C GLY A 31 8.40 -9.27 -15.55
N GLN A 32 7.56 -8.72 -14.66
CA GLN A 32 7.55 -7.29 -14.43
C GLN A 32 8.93 -6.90 -13.89
N LYS A 33 9.72 -6.19 -14.72
CA LYS A 33 10.90 -5.47 -14.24
C LYS A 33 10.42 -4.52 -13.15
N ALA A 34 10.69 -4.87 -11.90
CA ALA A 34 10.47 -4.04 -10.74
C ALA A 34 11.36 -2.79 -10.86
N TYR A 35 10.82 -1.68 -11.35
CA TYR A 35 11.48 -0.39 -11.26
C TYR A 35 11.18 0.19 -9.88
N ALA A 36 12.24 0.51 -9.11
CA ALA A 36 12.12 1.26 -7.86
C ALA A 36 11.23 2.49 -8.10
N HIS A 37 10.09 2.54 -7.43
CA HIS A 37 9.14 3.64 -7.53
C HIS A 37 9.06 4.34 -6.17
N ASP A 38 10.04 5.19 -5.90
CA ASP A 38 9.89 6.21 -4.87
C ASP A 38 9.09 7.36 -5.50
N PHE A 39 7.97 7.75 -4.91
CA PHE A 39 7.13 8.83 -5.44
C PHE A 39 7.58 10.17 -4.89
N SER A 40 7.56 11.22 -5.71
CA SER A 40 7.85 12.57 -5.20
C SER A 40 6.74 13.03 -4.25
N THR A 41 7.07 13.22 -2.98
CA THR A 41 6.14 13.77 -1.98
C THR A 41 6.06 15.29 -2.07
N THR A 42 4.88 15.85 -1.80
CA THR A 42 4.66 17.29 -1.59
C THR A 42 4.45 17.62 -0.11
N ASP A 43 4.64 18.88 0.28
CA ASP A 43 4.33 19.37 1.63
C ASP A 43 2.90 19.00 2.05
N GLU A 44 1.93 19.10 1.14
CA GLU A 44 0.54 18.69 1.41
C GLU A 44 0.43 17.18 1.67
N SER A 45 1.08 16.34 0.86
CA SER A 45 1.02 14.89 1.05
C SER A 45 1.68 14.46 2.36
N SER A 46 2.84 15.03 2.69
CA SER A 46 3.56 14.73 3.93
C SER A 46 2.77 15.16 5.16
N LEU A 47 2.16 16.35 5.11
CA LEU A 47 1.32 16.84 6.19
C LEU A 47 0.08 15.97 6.41
N VAL A 48 -0.62 15.61 5.33
CA VAL A 48 -1.82 14.75 5.44
C VAL A 48 -1.44 13.35 5.92
N THR A 49 -0.32 12.77 5.44
CA THR A 49 0.20 11.49 5.95
C THR A 49 0.43 11.52 7.46
N LEU A 50 1.13 12.55 7.97
CA LEU A 50 1.36 12.71 9.41
C LEU A 50 0.05 12.77 10.20
N VAL A 51 -0.95 13.50 9.69
CA VAL A 51 -2.26 13.58 10.33
C VAL A 51 -2.96 12.20 10.35
N GLU A 52 -2.87 11.40 9.28
CA GLU A 52 -3.44 10.05 9.26
C GLU A 52 -2.72 9.09 10.20
N GLN A 53 -1.39 9.18 10.33
CA GLN A 53 -0.63 8.41 11.31
C GLN A 53 -1.00 8.79 12.76
N ILE A 54 -1.11 10.09 13.07
CA ILE A 54 -1.55 10.57 14.40
C ILE A 54 -2.96 10.04 14.73
N LYS A 55 -3.88 10.04 13.74
CA LYS A 55 -5.21 9.48 13.91
C LYS A 55 -5.16 7.99 14.22
N ALA A 56 -4.35 7.21 13.50
CA ALA A 56 -4.21 5.78 13.72
C ALA A 56 -3.66 5.47 15.13
N GLU A 57 -2.60 6.15 15.55
CA GLU A 57 -2.03 5.98 16.89
C GLU A 57 -3.03 6.38 17.99
N THR A 58 -3.78 7.48 17.80
CA THR A 58 -4.81 7.90 18.77
C THR A 58 -5.97 6.91 18.84
N GLN A 59 -6.36 6.30 17.71
CA GLN A 59 -7.36 5.23 17.71
C GLN A 59 -6.87 4.03 18.53
N LEU A 60 -5.60 3.67 18.43
CA LEU A 60 -4.99 2.58 19.20
C LEU A 60 -4.89 2.93 20.69
N VAL A 61 -4.56 4.16 21.06
CA VAL A 61 -4.63 4.62 22.46
C VAL A 61 -6.02 4.37 23.04
N ILE A 62 -7.07 4.80 22.33
CA ILE A 62 -8.46 4.64 22.80
C ILE A 62 -8.84 3.16 22.86
N ALA A 63 -8.57 2.39 21.80
CA ALA A 63 -8.92 0.98 21.73
C ALA A 63 -8.25 0.16 22.84
N ASN A 64 -6.95 0.37 23.06
CA ASN A 64 -6.17 -0.35 24.06
C ASN A 64 -6.49 0.10 25.49
N PHE A 65 -6.78 1.39 25.70
CA PHE A 65 -7.29 1.86 26.99
C PHE A 65 -8.64 1.20 27.34
N LEU A 66 -9.56 1.10 26.39
CA LEU A 66 -10.87 0.45 26.59
C LEU A 66 -10.77 -1.07 26.77
N SER A 67 -9.75 -1.72 26.21
CA SER A 67 -9.49 -3.15 26.41
C SER A 67 -8.70 -3.45 27.70
N ASN A 68 -8.27 -2.42 28.43
CA ASN A 68 -7.36 -2.48 29.59
C ASN A 68 -5.92 -2.93 29.26
N ASP A 69 -5.50 -2.82 27.99
CA ASP A 69 -4.08 -2.93 27.63
C ASP A 69 -3.39 -1.57 27.79
N ASN A 70 -3.13 -1.22 29.05
CA ASN A 70 -2.52 0.06 29.39
C ASN A 70 -1.09 0.21 28.87
N PHE A 71 -0.36 -0.90 28.66
CA PHE A 71 0.99 -0.85 28.14
C PHE A 71 0.97 -0.43 26.67
N SER A 72 0.24 -1.16 25.82
CA SER A 72 0.12 -0.77 24.41
C SER A 72 -0.54 0.60 24.26
N ALA A 73 -1.56 0.93 25.07
CA ALA A 73 -2.13 2.28 25.06
C ALA A 73 -1.09 3.38 25.36
N HIS A 74 -0.14 3.13 26.27
CA HIS A 74 0.93 4.07 26.58
C HIS A 74 1.94 4.20 25.42
N GLU A 75 2.34 3.08 24.82
CA GLU A 75 3.29 3.05 23.69
C GLU A 75 2.74 3.77 22.46
N HIS A 76 1.45 3.60 22.17
CA HIS A 76 0.77 4.35 21.10
C HIS A 76 0.60 5.84 21.44
N ALA A 77 0.43 6.19 22.72
CA ALA A 77 0.38 7.60 23.13
C ALA A 77 1.75 8.29 22.95
N ILE A 78 2.86 7.58 23.21
CA ILE A 78 4.21 8.06 22.92
C ILE A 78 4.37 8.26 21.41
N SER A 79 4.00 7.27 20.60
CA SER A 79 4.09 7.35 19.13
C SER A 79 3.29 8.51 18.56
N ALA A 80 2.06 8.73 19.04
CA ALA A 80 1.24 9.89 18.67
C ALA A 80 1.92 11.22 19.04
N ALA A 81 2.53 11.32 20.23
CA ALA A 81 3.21 12.52 20.67
C ALA A 81 4.48 12.82 19.84
N GLU A 82 5.22 11.79 19.43
CA GLU A 82 6.37 11.93 18.54
C GLU A 82 5.94 12.44 17.16
N LEU A 83 4.89 11.87 16.57
CA LEU A 83 4.33 12.35 15.30
C LEU A 83 3.79 13.78 15.40
N MET A 84 3.19 14.18 16.53
CA MET A 84 2.76 15.56 16.76
C MET A 84 3.94 16.54 16.81
N LYS A 85 5.09 16.11 17.33
CA LYS A 85 6.32 16.91 17.31
C LYS A 85 6.87 17.05 15.90
N ASP A 86 6.82 15.99 15.10
CA ASP A 86 7.22 16.05 13.68
C ASP A 86 6.30 16.96 12.88
N LEU A 87 4.99 16.91 13.16
CA LEU A 87 4.03 17.86 12.63
C LEU A 87 4.40 19.31 13.00
N GLU A 88 4.71 19.59 14.27
CA GLU A 88 5.14 20.92 14.72
C GLU A 88 6.42 21.40 14.01
N ASN A 89 7.40 20.52 13.82
CA ASN A 89 8.63 20.83 13.09
C ASN A 89 8.36 21.19 11.63
N ASN A 90 7.51 20.42 10.94
CA ASN A 90 7.10 20.70 9.56
C ASN A 90 6.41 22.07 9.44
N ILE A 91 5.61 22.45 10.43
CA ILE A 91 4.92 23.74 10.48
C ILE A 91 5.90 24.90 10.68
N THR A 92 6.88 24.73 11.56
CA THR A 92 7.79 25.80 11.99
C THR A 92 8.99 26.03 11.08
N GLN A 93 9.37 25.05 10.26
CA GLN A 93 10.56 25.11 9.39
C GLN A 93 10.29 25.61 7.96
N THR A 94 9.03 25.87 7.59
CA THR A 94 8.71 26.53 6.31
C THR A 94 9.17 28.00 6.34
N ASN A 95 9.74 28.51 5.24
CA ASN A 95 10.20 29.90 5.15
C ASN A 95 9.54 30.63 3.95
N PRO A 96 8.64 31.61 4.19
CA PRO A 96 8.15 32.04 5.51
C PRO A 96 7.34 30.93 6.19
N PRO A 97 7.23 30.93 7.54
CA PRO A 97 6.40 29.98 8.26
C PRO A 97 5.00 30.04 7.65
N SER A 98 4.55 28.91 7.11
CA SER A 98 3.26 28.79 6.44
C SER A 98 2.19 29.35 7.36
N SER A 99 1.61 30.48 6.98
CA SER A 99 0.62 31.15 7.81
C SER A 99 -0.70 30.40 7.88
N ASP A 100 -0.81 29.20 7.31
CA ASP A 100 -2.01 28.39 7.50
C ASP A 100 -1.79 26.89 7.18
N VAL A 101 -1.32 26.14 8.17
CA VAL A 101 -1.29 24.66 8.17
C VAL A 101 -2.65 24.09 7.77
N THR A 102 -3.72 24.74 8.22
CA THR A 102 -5.11 24.41 7.85
C THR A 102 -5.29 24.51 6.34
N GLN A 103 -4.77 25.54 5.68
CA GLN A 103 -4.85 25.64 4.21
C GLN A 103 -4.03 24.57 3.51
N VAL A 104 -2.82 24.24 3.99
CA VAL A 104 -2.00 23.17 3.40
C VAL A 104 -2.75 21.83 3.51
N TYR A 105 -3.26 21.52 4.69
CA TYR A 105 -4.04 20.31 4.94
C TYR A 105 -5.35 20.28 4.13
N ASP A 106 -6.09 21.41 4.07
CA ASP A 106 -7.33 21.53 3.30
C ASP A 106 -7.10 21.39 1.80
N ARG A 107 -5.96 21.89 1.28
CA ARG A 107 -5.56 21.68 -0.12
C ARG A 107 -5.23 20.22 -0.36
N GLY A 108 -4.47 19.60 0.54
CA GLY A 108 -4.10 18.19 0.45
C GLY A 108 -5.29 17.25 0.42
N GLN A 109 -6.32 17.51 1.23
CA GLN A 109 -7.55 16.70 1.24
C GLN A 109 -8.46 16.87 0.00
N LYS A 110 -8.22 17.87 -0.85
CA LYS A 110 -9.04 18.14 -2.04
C LYS A 110 -8.41 17.63 -3.33
N ASN A 111 -7.10 17.47 -3.37
CA ASN A 111 -6.35 17.05 -4.55
C ASN A 111 -6.24 15.52 -4.59
N SER A 112 -6.71 14.89 -5.67
CA SER A 112 -6.69 13.44 -5.83
C SER A 112 -5.27 12.88 -5.98
N THR A 113 -4.37 13.54 -6.70
CA THR A 113 -2.96 13.16 -6.80
C THR A 113 -2.29 13.25 -5.43
N THR A 114 -2.54 14.30 -4.65
CA THR A 114 -2.03 14.41 -3.27
C THR A 114 -2.57 13.28 -2.38
N LEU A 115 -3.87 12.99 -2.44
CA LEU A 115 -4.45 11.89 -1.67
C LEU A 115 -3.90 10.53 -2.11
N ALA A 116 -3.59 10.33 -3.39
CA ALA A 116 -2.94 9.13 -3.89
C ALA A 116 -1.50 9.00 -3.37
N LEU A 117 -0.76 10.10 -3.25
CA LEU A 117 0.54 10.12 -2.57
C LEU A 117 0.40 9.78 -1.08
N VAL A 118 -0.64 10.28 -0.40
CA VAL A 118 -0.93 9.89 0.99
C VAL A 118 -1.17 8.38 1.09
N VAL A 119 -1.94 7.79 0.17
CA VAL A 119 -2.13 6.33 0.14
C VAL A 119 -0.79 5.62 -0.03
N ALA A 120 0.04 6.01 -1.00
CA ALA A 120 1.37 5.42 -1.21
C ALA A 120 2.25 5.51 0.05
N ASN A 121 2.33 6.69 0.67
CA ASN A 121 3.11 6.90 1.89
C ASN A 121 2.66 6.00 3.05
N ILE A 122 1.33 5.84 3.20
CA ILE A 122 0.76 4.99 4.26
C ILE A 122 0.97 3.51 3.97
N VAL A 123 0.85 3.03 2.71
CA VAL A 123 1.17 1.62 2.42
C VAL A 123 2.66 1.30 2.59
N ASP A 124 3.55 2.25 2.34
CA ASP A 124 4.95 2.10 2.71
C ASP A 124 5.15 2.05 4.24
N ASP A 125 4.45 2.88 5.00
CA ASP A 125 4.51 2.84 6.46
C ASP A 125 3.98 1.53 7.03
N ILE A 126 2.92 0.97 6.43
CA ILE A 126 2.44 -0.38 6.74
C ILE A 126 3.57 -1.40 6.55
N LEU A 127 4.32 -1.35 5.46
CA LEU A 127 5.46 -2.26 5.25
C LEU A 127 6.57 -2.06 6.28
N ARG A 128 6.91 -0.82 6.65
CA ARG A 128 7.95 -0.54 7.67
C ARG A 128 7.53 -1.07 9.04
N LYS A 129 6.30 -0.77 9.46
CA LYS A 129 5.72 -1.23 10.72
C LYS A 129 5.59 -2.74 10.76
N TYR A 130 5.12 -3.35 9.67
CA TYR A 130 5.04 -4.80 9.55
C TYR A 130 6.43 -5.46 9.59
N GLY A 131 7.41 -4.90 8.88
CA GLY A 131 8.79 -5.39 8.91
C GLY A 131 9.39 -5.34 10.30
N SER A 132 9.23 -4.20 11.01
CA SER A 132 9.66 -4.04 12.40
C SER A 132 8.98 -5.04 13.34
N ALA A 133 7.67 -5.22 13.19
CA ALA A 133 6.88 -6.18 13.97
C ALA A 133 7.40 -7.61 13.93
N PHE A 134 7.93 -8.03 12.78
CA PHE A 134 8.43 -9.40 12.56
C PHE A 134 9.96 -9.49 12.44
N ALA A 135 10.69 -8.45 12.86
CA ALA A 135 12.15 -8.38 12.78
C ALA A 135 12.70 -8.67 11.37
N VAL A 136 12.02 -8.17 10.33
CA VAL A 136 12.50 -8.28 8.96
C VAL A 136 13.77 -7.44 8.81
N GLU A 137 14.90 -8.11 8.56
CA GLU A 137 16.24 -7.49 8.59
C GLU A 137 16.55 -6.59 7.37
N TYR A 138 15.59 -6.41 6.46
CA TYR A 138 15.73 -5.57 5.27
C TYR A 138 14.56 -4.61 5.14
N ASP A 139 14.81 -3.48 4.49
CA ASP A 139 13.78 -2.48 4.23
C ASP A 139 12.73 -3.01 3.23
N MET A 140 11.53 -3.30 3.72
CA MET A 140 10.43 -3.80 2.90
C MET A 140 9.92 -2.77 1.89
N THR A 141 10.23 -1.47 2.05
CA THR A 141 9.89 -0.43 1.07
C THR A 141 10.90 -0.34 -0.07
N ASN A 142 12.06 -0.99 0.07
CA ASN A 142 13.09 -1.02 -0.96
C ASN A 142 12.89 -2.22 -1.90
N MET A 143 12.50 -1.92 -3.15
CA MET A 143 12.29 -2.94 -4.20
C MET A 143 13.54 -3.75 -4.56
N SER A 144 14.76 -3.29 -4.28
CA SER A 144 15.97 -4.11 -4.51
C SER A 144 15.93 -5.41 -3.71
N ASN A 145 15.24 -5.40 -2.56
CA ASN A 145 15.07 -6.59 -1.73
C ASN A 145 14.14 -7.62 -2.36
N MET A 146 13.22 -7.21 -3.25
CA MET A 146 12.39 -8.15 -4.03
C MET A 146 13.22 -8.91 -5.08
N MET A 147 14.12 -8.23 -5.78
CA MET A 147 15.00 -8.88 -6.77
C MET A 147 15.91 -9.92 -6.10
N ASN A 148 16.37 -9.63 -4.89
CA ASN A 148 17.16 -10.58 -4.11
C ASN A 148 16.34 -11.79 -3.67
N MET A 149 15.05 -11.62 -3.37
CA MET A 149 14.16 -12.74 -3.05
C MET A 149 13.86 -13.62 -4.28
N ASP A 150 13.60 -13.02 -5.44
CA ASP A 150 13.35 -13.77 -6.68
C ASP A 150 14.56 -14.64 -7.06
N MET A 151 15.77 -14.14 -6.82
CA MET A 151 17.03 -14.90 -6.99
C MET A 151 17.25 -16.00 -5.93
N MET A 152 16.59 -15.92 -4.77
CA MET A 152 16.69 -16.91 -3.68
C MET A 152 15.56 -17.95 -3.71
N MET A 153 14.52 -17.73 -4.50
CA MET A 153 13.47 -18.72 -4.78
C MET A 153 13.94 -19.56 -5.97
N PRO A 154 14.36 -20.83 -5.79
CA PRO A 154 14.73 -21.65 -6.93
C PRO A 154 13.51 -21.81 -7.85
N GLU A 155 13.75 -21.53 -9.13
CA GLU A 155 12.86 -21.73 -10.27
C GLU A 155 12.12 -23.09 -10.13
N MET A 156 10.86 -23.05 -9.67
CA MET A 156 10.00 -24.23 -9.72
C MET A 156 9.64 -24.47 -11.18
N ASP A 157 10.14 -25.58 -11.71
CA ASP A 157 10.00 -26.00 -13.09
C ASP A 157 8.54 -25.93 -13.58
N ASN A 158 8.43 -25.49 -14.83
CA ASN A 158 7.26 -24.98 -15.51
C ASN A 158 6.19 -26.07 -15.70
N SER A 159 5.13 -26.05 -14.89
CA SER A 159 3.83 -26.62 -15.29
C SER A 159 2.64 -26.00 -14.54
N SER A 160 2.05 -24.99 -15.18
CA SER A 160 0.76 -24.33 -14.90
C SER A 160 0.72 -23.30 -13.75
N PRO A 161 0.16 -22.09 -14.00
CA PRO A 161 -0.04 -21.08 -12.97
C PRO A 161 -1.14 -21.56 -12.02
N ARG A 162 -0.76 -21.92 -10.79
CA ARG A 162 -1.72 -22.03 -9.69
C ARG A 162 -1.87 -20.65 -9.03
N PRO A 163 -3.09 -20.20 -8.72
CA PRO A 163 -3.25 -19.07 -7.82
C PRO A 163 -2.54 -19.42 -6.51
N MET A 164 -1.68 -18.52 -6.05
CA MET A 164 -1.01 -18.65 -4.75
C MET A 164 -2.11 -18.65 -3.68
N ASP A 165 -2.53 -19.85 -3.25
CA ASP A 165 -3.36 -20.01 -2.08
C ASP A 165 -2.55 -19.51 -0.90
N MET A 166 -3.02 -18.39 -0.34
CA MET A 166 -2.48 -17.74 0.83
C MET A 166 -2.42 -18.78 1.96
N MET A 167 -1.21 -19.23 2.29
CA MET A 167 -1.00 -20.27 3.32
C MET A 167 -1.38 -19.69 4.68
N THR A 168 -2.63 -19.89 5.09
CA THR A 168 -3.13 -19.55 6.42
C THR A 168 -2.57 -20.57 7.41
N THR A 169 -1.82 -20.11 8.40
CA THR A 169 -1.36 -20.94 9.53
C THR A 169 -2.54 -21.26 10.45
N THR A 170 -3.25 -22.35 10.19
CA THR A 170 -4.26 -22.90 11.11
C THR A 170 -3.60 -23.84 12.10
N ASN A 171 -3.58 -23.44 13.37
CA ASN A 171 -3.03 -24.20 14.49
C ASN A 171 -3.93 -25.42 14.79
N GLY A 172 -3.48 -26.63 14.43
CA GLY A 172 -4.22 -27.89 14.50
C GLY A 172 -3.60 -28.91 15.46
N THR A 173 -4.43 -29.44 16.35
CA THR A 173 -4.10 -30.31 17.49
C THR A 173 -3.71 -31.74 17.10
N ASN A 174 -2.80 -32.32 17.88
CA ASN A 174 -2.11 -33.61 17.73
C ASN A 174 -3.00 -34.82 17.36
N GLY A 175 -2.62 -35.50 16.27
CA GLY A 175 -3.01 -36.88 15.94
C GLY A 175 -1.79 -37.70 15.52
N SER A 176 -1.46 -38.72 16.30
CA SER A 176 -0.33 -39.63 16.11
C SER A 176 -0.46 -40.54 14.89
N SER A 177 0.60 -40.72 14.09
CA SER A 177 0.95 -42.03 13.52
C SER A 177 2.38 -42.07 13.00
N SER A 178 3.08 -43.16 13.31
CA SER A 178 4.42 -43.51 12.86
C SER A 178 4.38 -44.28 11.55
N VAL A 179 5.24 -43.97 10.57
CA VAL A 179 5.82 -44.96 9.63
C VAL A 179 7.21 -44.50 9.18
N SER A 180 8.19 -45.40 9.31
CA SER A 180 9.57 -45.31 8.83
C SER A 180 9.67 -45.47 7.32
N GLY A 181 10.58 -44.72 6.69
CA GLY A 181 11.00 -44.96 5.30
C GLY A 181 12.02 -43.92 4.82
N ARG A 182 13.30 -44.26 4.92
CA ARG A 182 14.46 -43.44 4.54
C ARG A 182 14.42 -43.05 3.05
N HIS A 183 14.36 -41.75 2.77
CA HIS A 183 15.05 -41.08 1.66
C HIS A 183 15.34 -39.65 2.12
N SER A 184 16.62 -39.31 2.24
CA SER A 184 17.07 -37.98 2.67
C SER A 184 16.85 -36.96 1.55
N ASN A 185 15.61 -36.52 1.36
CA ASN A 185 15.37 -35.15 0.94
C ASN A 185 15.22 -34.37 2.24
N THR A 186 16.19 -33.51 2.55
CA THR A 186 15.95 -32.40 3.47
C THR A 186 14.93 -31.49 2.77
N SER A 187 13.67 -31.90 2.81
CA SER A 187 12.53 -31.01 2.65
C SER A 187 12.66 -30.04 3.81
N MET A 188 13.28 -28.90 3.56
CA MET A 188 13.20 -27.77 4.46
C MET A 188 11.72 -27.41 4.51
N ASN A 189 11.02 -28.00 5.47
CA ASN A 189 9.75 -27.48 5.93
C ASN A 189 10.13 -26.14 6.58
N MET A 190 10.25 -25.09 5.77
CA MET A 190 10.30 -23.71 6.26
C MET A 190 8.91 -23.40 6.80
N GLU A 191 8.57 -23.98 7.95
CA GLU A 191 7.78 -23.27 8.94
C GLU A 191 8.65 -22.08 9.38
N ASN A 192 8.75 -21.07 8.51
CA ASN A 192 9.16 -19.73 8.93
C ASN A 192 7.96 -19.17 9.68
N ASP A 193 7.77 -19.66 10.90
CA ASP A 193 6.78 -19.14 11.82
C ASP A 193 7.27 -17.72 12.17
N LEU A 194 6.72 -16.72 11.48
CA LEU A 194 7.08 -15.32 11.66
C LEU A 194 6.91 -14.97 13.13
N VAL A 195 8.02 -14.73 13.83
CA VAL A 195 7.99 -14.40 15.24
C VAL A 195 7.60 -12.94 15.37
N LEU A 196 6.44 -12.69 15.96
CA LEU A 196 6.00 -11.35 16.31
C LEU A 196 6.83 -10.83 17.48
N VAL A 197 7.70 -9.86 17.24
CA VAL A 197 8.62 -9.28 18.23
C VAL A 197 8.19 -7.89 18.71
N ASN A 198 7.45 -7.13 17.90
CA ASN A 198 6.91 -5.83 18.28
C ASN A 198 5.40 -5.79 18.00
N ILE A 199 4.62 -5.97 19.06
CA ILE A 199 3.15 -5.98 18.99
C ILE A 199 2.59 -4.62 18.63
N ASN A 200 3.18 -3.52 19.12
CA ASN A 200 2.67 -2.17 18.89
C ASN A 200 2.82 -1.80 17.41
N ASP A 201 3.97 -2.08 16.79
CA ASP A 201 4.15 -1.85 15.35
C ASP A 201 3.19 -2.71 14.50
N TYR A 202 2.88 -3.94 14.95
CA TYR A 202 1.87 -4.77 14.28
C TYR A 202 0.46 -4.20 14.40
N GLU A 203 0.10 -3.67 15.58
CA GLU A 203 -1.18 -3.00 15.82
C GLU A 203 -1.32 -1.75 14.95
N THR A 204 -0.27 -0.93 14.84
CA THR A 204 -0.21 0.22 13.92
C THR A 204 -0.39 -0.23 12.48
N ALA A 205 0.35 -1.24 12.01
CA ALA A 205 0.21 -1.76 10.65
C ALA A 205 -1.22 -2.23 10.35
N LYS A 206 -1.87 -2.91 11.30
CA LYS A 206 -3.28 -3.33 11.15
C LYS A 206 -4.22 -2.14 11.02
N VAL A 207 -4.16 -1.17 11.93
CA VAL A 207 -5.06 -0.01 11.91
C VAL A 207 -4.85 0.84 10.66
N LEU A 208 -3.60 1.08 10.26
CA LEU A 208 -3.29 1.79 9.01
C LEU A 208 -3.87 1.06 7.79
N SER A 209 -3.74 -0.27 7.71
CA SER A 209 -4.26 -1.05 6.58
C SER A 209 -5.78 -0.98 6.43
N GLY A 210 -6.52 -0.93 7.55
CA GLY A 210 -7.96 -0.70 7.54
C GLY A 210 -8.32 0.73 7.18
N ASN A 211 -7.70 1.71 7.84
CA ASN A 211 -7.99 3.13 7.65
C ASN A 211 -7.73 3.58 6.21
N ILE A 212 -6.63 3.14 5.59
CA ILE A 212 -6.27 3.60 4.24
C ILE A 212 -7.18 3.02 3.16
N LYS A 213 -7.67 1.78 3.36
CA LYS A 213 -8.72 1.20 2.52
C LYS A 213 -9.99 2.05 2.60
N ASP A 214 -10.43 2.39 3.82
CA ASP A 214 -11.63 3.21 4.00
C ASP A 214 -11.46 4.62 3.42
N GLN A 215 -10.29 5.24 3.61
CA GLN A 215 -9.96 6.53 3.03
C GLN A 215 -9.91 6.48 1.50
N PHE A 216 -9.39 5.40 0.92
CA PHE A 216 -9.44 5.20 -0.52
C PHE A 216 -10.89 5.20 -1.01
N SER A 217 -11.74 4.33 -0.46
CA SER A 217 -13.12 4.15 -0.92
C SER A 217 -13.97 5.40 -0.72
N THR A 218 -13.79 6.11 0.39
CA THR A 218 -14.63 7.27 0.77
C THR A 218 -14.13 8.60 0.22
N GLN A 219 -12.81 8.78 0.05
CA GLN A 219 -12.23 10.08 -0.29
C GLN A 219 -11.54 10.09 -1.64
N LEU A 220 -10.70 9.10 -1.95
CA LEU A 220 -9.85 9.15 -3.14
C LEU A 220 -10.58 8.62 -4.38
N ARG A 221 -11.28 7.49 -4.24
CA ARG A 221 -12.01 6.83 -5.33
C ARG A 221 -13.06 7.75 -6.00
N PRO A 222 -13.90 8.51 -5.27
CA PRO A 222 -14.86 9.44 -5.90
C PRO A 222 -14.23 10.61 -6.64
N ARG A 223 -12.93 10.86 -6.43
CA ARG A 223 -12.16 11.97 -7.01
C ARG A 223 -11.18 11.50 -8.10
N SER A 224 -11.35 10.27 -8.59
CA SER A 224 -10.48 9.75 -9.64
C SER A 224 -10.54 10.61 -10.91
N LEU A 225 -9.38 10.78 -11.54
CA LEU A 225 -9.23 11.50 -12.80
C LEU A 225 -9.66 10.64 -14.01
N VAL A 226 -9.78 9.33 -13.83
CA VAL A 226 -10.17 8.39 -14.88
C VAL A 226 -11.64 8.01 -14.75
N ASN A 227 -12.36 7.99 -15.86
CA ASN A 227 -13.73 7.45 -15.94
C ASN A 227 -13.74 5.90 -15.95
N GLU A 228 -12.60 5.27 -15.69
CA GLU A 228 -12.41 3.83 -15.75
C GLU A 228 -12.58 3.22 -14.35
N THR A 229 -13.75 2.62 -14.11
CA THR A 229 -14.06 1.98 -12.82
C THR A 229 -13.23 0.72 -12.58
N THR A 230 -12.81 0.02 -13.64
CA THR A 230 -12.08 -1.25 -13.52
C THR A 230 -10.74 -1.10 -12.79
N ASN A 231 -9.94 -0.09 -13.10
CA ASN A 231 -8.65 0.12 -12.41
C ASN A 231 -8.86 0.56 -10.96
N LEU A 232 -9.93 1.31 -10.67
CA LEU A 232 -10.31 1.68 -9.29
C LEU A 232 -10.78 0.47 -8.48
N ASP A 233 -11.61 -0.39 -9.07
CA ASP A 233 -12.06 -1.66 -8.46
C ASP A 233 -10.88 -2.58 -8.15
N ARG A 234 -9.91 -2.65 -9.07
CA ARG A 234 -8.68 -3.41 -8.85
C ARG A 234 -7.88 -2.83 -7.69
N LEU A 235 -7.68 -1.51 -7.64
CA LEU A 235 -6.94 -0.87 -6.56
C LEU A 235 -7.62 -1.09 -5.19
N GLU A 236 -8.93 -0.92 -5.11
CA GLU A 236 -9.71 -1.21 -3.90
C GLU A 236 -9.49 -2.64 -3.42
N ASN A 237 -9.62 -3.61 -4.33
CA ASN A 237 -9.39 -5.00 -3.99
C ASN A 237 -7.93 -5.30 -3.58
N ARG A 238 -6.95 -4.55 -4.07
CA ARG A 238 -5.55 -4.71 -3.63
C ARG A 238 -5.33 -4.16 -2.22
N LEU A 239 -5.99 -3.05 -1.86
CA LEU A 239 -5.97 -2.54 -0.49
C LEU A 239 -6.68 -3.50 0.48
N GLU A 240 -7.80 -4.11 0.07
CA GLU A 240 -8.44 -5.20 0.83
C GLU A 240 -7.51 -6.39 1.02
N LYS A 241 -6.78 -6.81 -0.02
CA LYS A 241 -5.80 -7.90 0.06
C LYS A 241 -4.64 -7.56 0.98
N LEU A 242 -4.17 -6.31 0.98
CA LEU A 242 -3.13 -5.86 1.90
C LEU A 242 -3.60 -5.96 3.35
N GLU A 243 -4.79 -5.44 3.66
CA GLU A 243 -5.39 -5.54 5.00
C GLU A 243 -5.54 -7.01 5.44
N GLN A 244 -6.02 -7.88 4.55
CA GLN A 244 -6.08 -9.32 4.82
C GLN A 244 -4.70 -9.90 5.09
N ALA A 245 -3.70 -9.57 4.28
CA ALA A 245 -2.32 -10.03 4.43
C ALA A 245 -1.69 -9.60 5.75
N VAL A 246 -1.93 -8.37 6.20
CA VAL A 246 -1.53 -7.93 7.54
C VAL A 246 -2.23 -8.77 8.60
N ASN A 247 -3.56 -8.90 8.53
CA ASN A 247 -4.36 -9.59 9.55
C ASN A 247 -4.05 -11.08 9.69
N THR A 248 -3.69 -11.74 8.59
CA THR A 248 -3.32 -13.17 8.57
C THR A 248 -1.82 -13.40 8.72
N LYS A 249 -1.04 -12.34 8.98
CA LYS A 249 0.42 -12.41 9.15
C LYS A 249 1.13 -13.04 7.95
N ALA A 250 0.84 -12.55 6.75
CA ALA A 250 1.47 -13.03 5.52
C ALA A 250 3.01 -12.90 5.54
N LEU A 251 3.69 -13.73 4.74
CA LEU A 251 5.14 -13.62 4.59
C LEU A 251 5.55 -12.23 4.07
N PRO A 252 6.68 -11.65 4.55
CA PRO A 252 7.17 -10.36 4.09
C PRO A 252 7.26 -10.22 2.56
N GLY A 253 7.69 -11.26 1.84
CA GLY A 253 7.73 -11.25 0.38
C GLY A 253 6.34 -11.08 -0.26
N ALA A 254 5.29 -11.66 0.32
CA ALA A 254 3.92 -11.50 -0.15
C ALA A 254 3.39 -10.08 0.12
N MET A 255 3.74 -9.50 1.27
CA MET A 255 3.43 -8.09 1.59
C MET A 255 4.07 -7.14 0.57
N MET A 256 5.36 -7.36 0.27
CA MET A 256 6.09 -6.58 -0.73
C MET A 256 5.48 -6.75 -2.12
N ASP A 257 5.10 -7.96 -2.53
CA ASP A 257 4.44 -8.18 -3.82
C ASP A 257 3.13 -7.39 -3.93
N ILE A 258 2.27 -7.45 -2.92
CA ILE A 258 1.00 -6.71 -2.91
C ILE A 258 1.26 -5.20 -3.10
N VAL A 259 2.19 -4.62 -2.35
CA VAL A 259 2.44 -3.18 -2.40
C VAL A 259 3.17 -2.77 -3.68
N HIS A 260 4.34 -3.34 -3.94
CA HIS A 260 5.26 -2.88 -4.97
C HIS A 260 4.88 -3.33 -6.39
N VAL A 261 4.18 -4.45 -6.53
CA VAL A 261 3.79 -4.99 -7.84
C VAL A 261 2.36 -4.61 -8.19
N GLN A 262 1.49 -4.46 -7.19
CA GLN A 262 0.05 -4.32 -7.41
C GLN A 262 -0.50 -2.94 -7.03
N ILE A 263 -0.17 -2.40 -5.85
CA ILE A 263 -0.76 -1.13 -5.36
C ILE A 263 -0.05 0.06 -5.98
N HIS A 264 1.25 0.19 -5.80
CA HIS A 264 1.99 1.37 -6.23
C HIS A 264 1.94 1.61 -7.75
N PRO A 265 2.14 0.60 -8.63
CA PRO A 265 1.99 0.81 -10.07
C PRO A 265 0.57 1.22 -10.47
N MET A 266 -0.44 0.79 -9.71
CA MET A 266 -1.83 1.19 -9.96
C MET A 266 -2.09 2.63 -9.53
N LEU A 267 -1.59 3.05 -8.36
CA LEU A 267 -1.64 4.45 -7.93
C LEU A 267 -0.95 5.35 -8.95
N GLN A 268 0.25 4.96 -9.41
CA GLN A 268 0.97 5.67 -10.45
C GLN A 268 0.13 5.82 -11.73
N ARG A 269 -0.46 4.73 -12.22
CA ARG A 269 -1.24 4.75 -13.46
C ARG A 269 -2.53 5.56 -13.36
N VAL A 270 -3.25 5.43 -12.24
CA VAL A 270 -4.60 6.01 -12.08
C VAL A 270 -4.55 7.49 -11.72
N TYR A 271 -3.51 7.91 -10.97
CA TYR A 271 -3.41 9.27 -10.43
C TYR A 271 -2.20 10.04 -10.96
N ASP A 272 -1.47 9.48 -11.92
CA ASP A 272 -0.30 10.08 -12.58
C ASP A 272 0.78 10.50 -11.57
N LEU A 273 1.11 9.59 -10.64
CA LEU A 273 2.11 9.88 -9.62
C LEU A 273 3.50 10.00 -10.24
N GLU A 274 4.18 11.10 -9.95
CA GLU A 274 5.55 11.32 -10.40
C GLU A 274 6.54 10.53 -9.56
N LEU A 275 7.51 9.90 -10.24
CA LEU A 275 8.63 9.25 -9.57
C LEU A 275 9.66 10.31 -9.14
N LEU A 276 10.28 10.09 -7.99
CA LEU A 276 11.39 10.90 -7.51
C LEU A 276 12.54 10.80 -8.52
N ARG A 277 12.88 11.93 -9.15
CA ARG A 277 13.91 11.97 -10.18
C ARG A 277 15.28 11.84 -9.50
N ASN A 278 15.96 10.70 -9.69
CA ASN A 278 17.38 10.60 -9.34
C ASN A 278 18.16 11.59 -10.20
N VAL A 279 18.63 12.68 -9.58
CA VAL A 279 19.61 13.58 -10.19
C VAL A 279 20.91 12.79 -10.28
N MET A 280 21.18 12.22 -11.46
CA MET A 280 22.53 11.74 -11.78
C MET A 280 23.46 12.95 -11.68
N PRO A 281 24.57 12.89 -10.91
CA PRO A 281 25.53 13.98 -10.90
C PRO A 281 26.02 14.17 -12.33
N GLU A 282 25.89 15.40 -12.85
CA GLU A 282 26.57 15.80 -14.07
C GLU A 282 28.05 15.44 -13.92
N SER A 283 28.53 14.52 -14.77
CA SER A 283 29.95 14.38 -15.00
C SER A 283 30.45 15.71 -15.52
N GLN A 284 31.15 16.46 -14.66
CA GLN A 284 31.96 17.58 -15.09
C GLN A 284 33.11 17.02 -15.92
N ASP A 285 32.96 17.08 -17.25
CA ASP A 285 34.08 17.08 -18.19
C ASP A 285 34.74 18.47 -18.24
#